data_AF-A0A7D7VQE2-F1
#
_entry.id   AF-A0A7D7VQE2-F1
#
_cell.length_a   1.000
_cell.length_b   1.000
_cell.length_c   1.000
_cell.angle_alpha   90.00
_cell.angle_beta   90.00
_cell.angle_gamma   90.00
#
_symmetry.space_group_name_H-M   'P 1'
#
loop_
_entity.id
_entity.type
_entity.pdbx_description
1 polymer ?
#
loop_
_entity_poly.entity_id
_entity_poly.type
_entity_poly.pdbx_seq_one_letter_code
_entity_poly.pdbx_strand_id
1 'polypeptide(L)'
;MKILEKNTSIIIAPFLCAVLIVFTKLPLEYYPLSFGLVIAVVNWKISSRNSYLRTFLCVLFSYTSFFAGYFTPHILSNAFVPLFGQDIGGIVALTLSVCLISPLLLFFLFRFIFKYPKKKFVIKVTAISVITLFLISLFHTWNVDTLKFQHEFNEILNPYTLWQVIMALAIQLLVRQQYLFKQK
;
A
#
# COMPACT_ATOMS: atom_id res chain seq x y z
N MET A 1 28.10 4.32 10.57
CA MET A 1 27.59 5.12 9.43
C MET A 1 26.83 4.28 8.38
N LYS A 2 27.43 3.23 7.77
CA LYS A 2 26.75 2.37 6.75
C LYS A 2 25.48 1.63 7.21
N ILE A 3 25.32 1.36 8.52
CA ILE A 3 24.11 0.71 9.08
C ILE A 3 22.97 1.72 9.24
N LEU A 4 23.28 2.97 9.58
CA LEU A 4 22.30 4.06 9.72
C LEU A 4 21.70 4.43 8.35
N GLU A 5 22.52 4.52 7.30
CA GLU A 5 22.05 4.71 5.91
C GLU A 5 21.13 3.58 5.42
N LYS A 6 21.36 2.35 5.90
CA LYS A 6 20.57 1.19 5.47
C LYS A 6 19.20 1.11 6.14
N ASN A 7 19.07 1.59 7.37
CA ASN A 7 17.80 1.58 8.10
C ASN A 7 16.95 2.83 7.83
N THR A 8 17.56 3.99 7.59
CA THR A 8 16.85 5.24 7.23
C THR A 8 15.96 5.06 6.01
N SER A 9 16.46 4.34 5.00
CA SER A 9 15.67 4.01 3.81
C SER A 9 14.39 3.17 4.03
N ILE A 10 14.19 2.57 5.21
CA ILE A 10 12.91 1.94 5.58
C ILE A 10 11.82 3.00 5.80
N ILE A 11 12.19 4.13 6.41
CA ILE A 11 11.28 5.23 6.76
C ILE A 11 11.17 6.25 5.61
N ILE A 12 12.21 6.38 4.79
CA ILE A 12 12.23 7.36 3.68
C ILE A 12 11.09 7.13 2.68
N ALA A 13 10.83 5.89 2.26
CA ALA A 13 9.75 5.64 1.30
C ALA A 13 8.36 6.05 1.82
N PRO A 14 7.90 5.58 3.00
CA PRO A 14 6.61 6.02 3.54
C PRO A 14 6.57 7.53 3.80
N PHE A 15 7.68 8.13 4.26
CA PHE A 15 7.77 9.59 4.43
C PHE A 15 7.60 10.35 3.10
N LEU A 16 8.29 9.92 2.05
CA LEU A 16 8.16 10.52 0.71
C LEU A 16 6.76 10.36 0.14
N CYS A 17 6.10 9.21 0.33
CA CYS A 17 4.70 9.04 -0.08
C CYS A 17 3.79 10.05 0.63
N ALA A 18 3.93 10.19 1.96
CA ALA A 18 3.13 11.14 2.73
C ALA A 18 3.37 12.59 2.30
N VAL A 19 4.64 13.01 2.17
CA VAL A 19 5.01 14.36 1.74
C VAL A 19 4.48 14.63 0.33
N LEU A 20 4.65 13.72 -0.63
CA LEU A 20 4.14 13.93 -1.97
C LEU A 20 2.64 14.18 -1.95
N ILE A 21 1.84 13.31 -1.32
CA ILE A 21 0.38 13.47 -1.32
C ILE A 21 -0.06 14.79 -0.69
N VAL A 22 0.48 15.14 0.49
CA VAL A 22 0.09 16.34 1.24
C VAL A 22 0.45 17.62 0.49
N PHE A 23 1.64 17.70 -0.11
CA PHE A 23 2.07 18.95 -0.76
C PHE A 23 1.58 19.11 -2.20
N THR A 24 1.39 18.00 -2.92
CA THR A 24 1.05 18.07 -4.36
C THR A 24 -0.44 17.91 -4.62
N LYS A 25 -1.22 17.44 -3.63
CA LYS A 25 -2.67 17.17 -3.77
C LYS A 25 -2.98 16.38 -5.03
N LEU A 26 -2.17 15.34 -5.29
CA LEU A 26 -2.27 14.53 -6.51
C LEU A 26 -3.69 13.97 -6.67
N PRO A 27 -4.24 13.99 -7.89
CA PRO A 27 -5.46 13.24 -8.18
C PRO A 27 -5.25 11.75 -7.90
N LEU A 28 -6.32 11.06 -7.52
CA LEU A 28 -6.31 9.64 -7.14
C LEU A 28 -5.62 8.74 -8.18
N GLU A 29 -5.77 9.06 -9.47
CA GLU A 29 -5.20 8.31 -10.60
C GLU A 29 -3.66 8.33 -10.64
N TYR A 30 -3.02 9.31 -10.00
CA TYR A 30 -1.57 9.46 -9.96
C TYR A 30 -0.94 8.84 -8.70
N TYR A 31 -1.76 8.36 -7.75
CA TYR A 31 -1.27 7.69 -6.55
C TYR A 31 -0.46 6.42 -6.83
N PRO A 32 -0.87 5.54 -7.77
CA PRO A 32 -0.07 4.35 -8.10
C PRO A 32 1.27 4.74 -8.74
N LEU A 33 1.29 5.81 -9.55
CA LEU A 33 2.51 6.34 -10.16
C LEU A 33 3.48 6.85 -9.11
N SER A 34 3.02 7.75 -8.22
CA SER A 34 3.87 8.33 -7.18
C SER A 34 4.44 7.24 -6.27
N PHE A 35 3.59 6.30 -5.84
CA PHE A 35 4.00 5.18 -5.02
C PHE A 35 5.04 4.29 -5.71
N GLY A 36 4.78 3.87 -6.95
CA GLY A 36 5.68 3.01 -7.73
C GLY A 36 7.05 3.66 -7.94
N LEU A 37 7.07 4.97 -8.24
CA LEU A 37 8.30 5.75 -8.40
C LEU A 37 9.08 5.88 -7.09
N VAL A 38 8.41 6.22 -5.98
CA VAL A 38 9.07 6.32 -4.66
C VAL A 38 9.72 4.99 -4.29
N ILE A 39 9.00 3.86 -4.44
CA ILE A 39 9.57 2.55 -4.13
C ILE A 39 10.75 2.21 -5.04
N ALA A 40 10.68 2.54 -6.33
CA ALA A 40 11.76 2.29 -7.27
C ALA A 40 13.02 3.12 -6.96
N VAL A 41 12.85 4.41 -6.68
CA VAL A 41 13.95 5.35 -6.37
C VAL A 41 14.62 5.00 -5.04
N VAL A 42 13.85 4.76 -3.98
CA VAL A 42 14.42 4.41 -2.66
C VAL A 42 15.20 3.09 -2.71
N ASN A 43 14.82 2.17 -3.60
CA ASN A 43 15.48 0.89 -3.78
C ASN A 43 16.42 0.84 -5.00
N TRP A 44 16.83 1.99 -5.54
CA TRP A 44 17.60 2.05 -6.79
C TRP A 44 18.85 1.15 -6.76
N LYS A 45 19.54 1.12 -5.62
CA LYS A 45 20.84 0.45 -5.44
C LYS A 45 20.75 -1.01 -4.95
N ILE A 46 19.56 -1.58 -4.69
CA ILE A 46 19.44 -2.82 -3.90
C ILE A 46 19.77 -4.13 -4.64
N SER A 47 19.76 -4.19 -5.98
CA SER A 47 20.33 -5.28 -6.80
C SER A 47 19.96 -5.10 -8.29
N SER A 48 20.83 -5.59 -9.19
CA SER A 48 20.65 -5.82 -10.65
C SER A 48 20.85 -4.66 -11.66
N ARG A 49 21.37 -5.05 -12.83
CA ARG A 49 21.95 -4.33 -13.97
C ARG A 49 20.99 -3.43 -14.76
N ASN A 50 19.68 -3.49 -14.50
CA ASN A 50 18.67 -2.77 -15.29
C ASN A 50 17.63 -2.03 -14.42
N SER A 51 18.06 -0.93 -13.80
CA SER A 51 17.24 -0.10 -12.90
C SER A 51 16.00 0.52 -13.58
N TYR A 52 16.07 0.77 -14.89
CA TYR A 52 14.95 1.31 -15.66
C TYR A 52 13.80 0.32 -15.78
N LEU A 53 14.09 -0.94 -16.16
CA LEU A 53 13.09 -2.00 -16.21
C LEU A 53 12.41 -2.20 -14.86
N ARG A 54 13.18 -2.16 -13.77
CA ARG A 54 12.60 -2.28 -12.43
C ARG A 54 11.66 -1.13 -12.09
N THR A 55 12.04 0.10 -12.44
CA THR A 55 11.20 1.29 -12.21
C THR A 55 9.89 1.18 -12.96
N PHE A 56 9.96 0.79 -14.24
CA PHE A 56 8.78 0.51 -15.06
C PHE A 56 7.89 -0.56 -14.41
N LEU A 57 8.47 -1.68 -13.96
CA LEU A 57 7.71 -2.76 -13.31
C LEU A 57 7.08 -2.33 -11.98
N CYS A 58 7.76 -1.52 -11.16
CA CYS A 58 7.19 -0.98 -9.93
C CYS A 58 5.94 -0.14 -10.22
N VAL A 59 6.02 0.77 -11.19
CA VAL A 59 4.87 1.60 -11.61
C VAL A 59 3.75 0.74 -12.18
N LEU A 60 4.08 -0.17 -13.11
CA LEU A 60 3.11 -1.07 -13.73
C LEU A 60 2.36 -1.90 -12.68
N PHE A 61 3.07 -2.53 -11.76
CA PHE A 61 2.48 -3.38 -10.72
C PHE A 61 1.67 -2.58 -9.69
N SER A 62 2.08 -1.35 -9.39
CA SER A 62 1.26 -0.43 -8.59
C SER A 62 -0.05 -0.09 -9.27
N TYR A 63 -0.05 0.21 -10.57
CA TYR A 63 -1.28 0.42 -11.34
C TYR A 63 -2.14 -0.84 -11.42
N THR A 64 -1.55 -2.01 -11.64
CA THR A 64 -2.30 -3.28 -11.67
C THR A 64 -3.01 -3.54 -10.34
N SER A 65 -2.33 -3.30 -9.21
CA SER A 65 -2.93 -3.42 -7.88
C SER A 65 -4.01 -2.37 -7.61
N PHE A 66 -3.83 -1.14 -8.09
CA PHE A 66 -4.84 -0.10 -8.02
C PHE A 66 -6.10 -0.46 -8.81
N PHE A 67 -5.95 -0.84 -10.08
CA PHE A 67 -7.08 -1.24 -10.92
C PHE A 67 -7.80 -2.47 -10.38
N ALA A 68 -7.07 -3.43 -9.81
CA ALA A 68 -7.70 -4.53 -9.11
C ALA A 68 -8.61 -4.01 -7.99
N GLY A 69 -8.11 -3.13 -7.10
CA GLY A 69 -8.91 -2.52 -6.03
C GLY A 69 -10.04 -1.60 -6.52
N TYR A 70 -9.92 -1.00 -7.70
CA TYR A 70 -10.94 -0.14 -8.31
C TYR A 70 -12.07 -0.92 -8.97
N PHE A 71 -11.76 -2.01 -9.68
CA PHE A 71 -12.76 -2.80 -10.41
C PHE A 71 -13.38 -3.94 -9.60
N THR A 72 -12.66 -4.53 -8.64
CA THR A 72 -13.22 -5.62 -7.82
C THR A 72 -14.43 -5.25 -6.96
N PRO A 73 -14.64 -4.00 -6.48
CA PRO A 73 -15.86 -3.65 -5.76
C PRO A 73 -17.10 -3.92 -6.60
N HIS A 74 -17.10 -3.58 -7.89
CA HIS A 74 -18.24 -3.84 -8.78
C HIS A 74 -18.56 -5.33 -8.92
N ILE A 75 -17.52 -6.17 -8.95
CA ILE A 75 -17.68 -7.62 -9.03
C ILE A 75 -18.20 -8.18 -7.69
N LEU A 76 -17.59 -7.75 -6.58
CA LEU A 76 -17.95 -8.21 -5.24
C LEU A 76 -19.33 -7.71 -4.79
N SER A 77 -19.74 -6.51 -5.22
CA SER A 77 -21.07 -5.98 -4.94
C SER A 77 -22.17 -6.91 -5.46
N ASN A 78 -21.98 -7.56 -6.60
CA ASN A 78 -22.95 -8.55 -7.11
C ASN A 78 -23.11 -9.76 -6.18
N ALA A 79 -22.11 -10.08 -5.37
CA ALA A 79 -22.18 -11.17 -4.39
C ALA A 79 -22.70 -10.69 -3.02
N PHE A 80 -22.28 -9.50 -2.56
CA PHE A 80 -22.57 -9.02 -1.20
C PHE A 80 -23.86 -8.20 -1.08
N VAL A 81 -24.24 -7.43 -2.10
CA VAL A 81 -25.48 -6.63 -2.07
C VAL A 81 -26.73 -7.50 -1.87
N PRO A 82 -26.88 -8.66 -2.55
CA PRO A 82 -28.03 -9.54 -2.31
C PRO A 82 -28.11 -10.11 -0.88
N LEU A 83 -26.97 -10.24 -0.19
CA LEU A 83 -26.88 -10.84 1.14
C LEU A 83 -27.08 -9.83 2.28
N PHE A 84 -26.58 -8.61 2.09
CA PHE A 84 -26.47 -7.61 3.16
C PHE A 84 -27.19 -6.28 2.85
N GLY A 85 -27.82 -6.16 1.68
CA GLY A 85 -28.40 -4.91 1.20
C GLY A 85 -27.37 -3.99 0.53
N GLN A 86 -27.86 -2.90 -0.07
CA GLN A 86 -27.04 -2.03 -0.92
C GLN A 86 -25.93 -1.30 -0.15
N ASP A 87 -26.24 -0.77 1.04
CA ASP A 87 -25.30 0.01 1.83
C ASP A 87 -24.18 -0.86 2.42
N ILE A 88 -24.56 -1.86 3.22
CA ILE A 88 -23.60 -2.74 3.90
C ILE A 88 -22.85 -3.60 2.86
N GLY A 89 -23.56 -4.16 1.88
CA GLY A 89 -22.95 -4.97 0.83
C GLY A 89 -21.95 -4.16 -0.01
N GLY A 90 -22.25 -2.90 -0.31
CA GLY A 90 -21.34 -1.98 -1.00
C GLY A 90 -20.08 -1.68 -0.19
N ILE A 91 -20.23 -1.35 1.10
CA ILE A 91 -19.11 -1.07 2.01
C ILE A 91 -18.20 -2.29 2.15
N VAL A 92 -18.77 -3.49 2.33
CA VAL A 92 -18.01 -4.74 2.43
C VAL A 92 -17.24 -5.00 1.14
N ALA A 93 -17.89 -4.87 -0.03
CA ALA A 93 -17.25 -5.06 -1.32
C ALA A 93 -16.07 -4.09 -1.54
N LEU A 94 -16.25 -2.81 -1.22
CA LEU A 94 -15.21 -1.78 -1.32
C LEU A 94 -14.05 -2.07 -0.36
N THR A 95 -14.36 -2.36 0.91
CA THR A 95 -13.36 -2.64 1.96
C THR A 95 -12.50 -3.85 1.59
N LEU A 96 -13.13 -4.95 1.17
CA LEU A 96 -12.38 -6.15 0.75
C LEU A 96 -11.51 -5.87 -0.48
N SER A 97 -12.00 -5.09 -1.43
CA SER A 97 -11.23 -4.78 -2.65
C SER A 97 -9.98 -3.94 -2.34
N VAL A 98 -10.15 -2.87 -1.56
CA VAL A 98 -9.08 -1.87 -1.30
C VAL A 98 -8.13 -2.32 -0.18
N CYS A 99 -8.63 -2.99 0.86
CA CYS A 99 -7.83 -3.36 2.04
C CYS A 99 -7.30 -4.80 1.99
N LEU A 100 -7.90 -5.69 1.18
CA LEU A 100 -7.49 -7.09 1.08
C LEU A 100 -6.93 -7.41 -0.32
N ILE A 101 -7.75 -7.32 -1.36
CA ILE A 101 -7.38 -7.78 -2.71
C ILE A 101 -6.20 -6.98 -3.27
N SER A 102 -6.33 -5.65 -3.30
CA SER A 102 -5.30 -4.76 -3.86
C SER A 102 -3.94 -4.90 -3.13
N PRO A 103 -3.85 -4.83 -1.79
CA PRO A 103 -2.61 -5.05 -1.04
C PRO A 103 -1.98 -6.43 -1.24
N LEU A 104 -2.79 -7.50 -1.21
CA LEU A 104 -2.29 -8.87 -1.42
C LEU A 104 -1.70 -9.02 -2.82
N LEU A 105 -2.38 -8.49 -3.84
CA LEU A 105 -1.87 -8.48 -5.20
C LEU A 105 -0.57 -7.70 -5.31
N LEU A 106 -0.46 -6.53 -4.65
CA LEU A 106 0.78 -5.75 -4.64
C LEU A 106 1.94 -6.52 -4.02
N PHE A 107 1.73 -7.15 -2.85
CA PHE A 107 2.76 -7.98 -2.20
C PHE A 107 3.21 -9.13 -3.10
N PHE A 108 2.26 -9.79 -3.78
CA PHE A 108 2.52 -10.85 -4.74
C PHE A 108 3.36 -10.34 -5.92
N LEU A 109 2.95 -9.24 -6.56
CA LEU A 109 3.64 -8.64 -7.70
C LEU A 109 5.05 -8.17 -7.34
N PHE A 110 5.21 -7.46 -6.21
CA PHE A 110 6.51 -6.92 -5.80
C PHE A 110 7.49 -8.01 -5.35
N ARG A 111 7.00 -9.20 -4.99
CA ARG A 111 7.86 -10.36 -4.74
C ARG A 111 8.65 -10.76 -5.98
N PHE A 112 8.11 -10.60 -7.19
CA PHE A 112 8.84 -10.88 -8.43
C PHE A 112 9.98 -9.90 -8.68
N ILE A 113 9.80 -8.64 -8.25
CA ILE A 113 10.80 -7.59 -8.40
C ILE A 113 11.93 -7.76 -7.37
N PHE A 114 11.57 -7.89 -6.09
CA PHE A 114 12.53 -7.76 -4.99
C PHE A 114 12.99 -9.09 -4.39
N LYS A 115 12.38 -10.22 -4.78
CA LYS A 115 12.77 -11.59 -4.36
C LYS A 115 12.97 -11.73 -2.84
N TYR A 116 11.89 -11.53 -2.07
CA TYR A 116 11.94 -11.54 -0.60
C TYR A 116 12.55 -12.85 -0.03
N PRO A 117 13.53 -12.77 0.88
CA PRO A 117 14.32 -13.94 1.30
C PRO A 117 13.62 -14.87 2.29
N LYS A 118 12.91 -14.38 3.33
CA LYS A 118 12.27 -15.28 4.34
C LYS A 118 10.75 -15.27 4.27
N LYS A 119 10.16 -16.38 3.81
CA LYS A 119 8.71 -16.57 3.65
C LYS A 119 7.89 -16.28 4.91
N LYS A 120 8.34 -16.73 6.10
CA LYS A 120 7.60 -16.52 7.37
C LYS A 120 7.45 -15.04 7.74
N PHE A 121 8.48 -14.23 7.47
CA PHE A 121 8.43 -12.79 7.74
C PHE A 121 7.54 -12.07 6.73
N VAL A 122 7.58 -12.49 5.46
CA VAL A 122 6.67 -11.99 4.42
C VAL A 122 5.22 -12.16 4.86
N ILE A 123 4.83 -13.37 5.30
CA ILE A 123 3.48 -13.63 5.78
C ILE A 123 3.09 -12.73 6.95
N LYS A 124 3.99 -12.56 7.94
CA LYS A 124 3.72 -11.70 9.10
C LYS A 124 3.52 -10.24 8.72
N VAL A 125 4.42 -9.66 7.92
CA VAL A 125 4.31 -8.26 7.50
C VAL A 125 3.07 -8.04 6.64
N THR A 126 2.78 -8.95 5.69
CA THR A 126 1.57 -8.88 4.87
C THR A 126 0.31 -8.96 5.73
N ALA A 127 0.22 -9.91 6.66
CA ALA A 127 -0.92 -10.05 7.56
C ALA A 127 -1.13 -8.81 8.42
N ILE A 128 -0.06 -8.29 9.06
CA ILE A 128 -0.13 -7.07 9.88
C ILE A 128 -0.59 -5.89 9.02
N SER A 129 -0.07 -5.73 7.81
CA SER A 129 -0.43 -4.62 6.93
C SER A 129 -1.90 -4.67 6.53
N VAL A 130 -2.39 -5.84 6.11
CA VAL A 130 -3.79 -6.05 5.74
C VAL A 130 -4.73 -5.84 6.92
N ILE A 131 -4.40 -6.38 8.10
CA ILE A 131 -5.18 -6.17 9.33
C ILE A 131 -5.21 -4.69 9.69
N THR A 132 -4.08 -3.99 9.59
CA THR A 132 -4.00 -2.55 9.89
C THR A 132 -4.88 -1.74 8.94
N LEU A 133 -4.81 -2.01 7.63
CA LEU A 133 -5.67 -1.35 6.63
C LEU A 133 -7.15 -1.63 6.89
N PHE A 134 -7.49 -2.87 7.26
CA PHE A 134 -8.86 -3.24 7.57
C PHE A 134 -9.39 -2.51 8.81
N LEU A 135 -8.61 -2.45 9.90
CA LEU A 135 -8.98 -1.72 11.11
C LEU A 135 -9.14 -0.22 10.86
N ILE A 136 -8.26 0.38 10.05
CA ILE A 136 -8.39 1.79 9.64
C ILE A 136 -9.67 2.00 8.84
N SER A 137 -9.98 1.10 7.89
CA SER A 137 -11.21 1.17 7.12
C SER A 137 -12.44 1.11 8.01
N LEU A 138 -12.48 0.18 8.98
CA LEU A 138 -13.57 0.08 9.95
C LEU A 138 -13.70 1.35 10.81
N PHE A 139 -12.58 1.87 11.30
CA PHE A 139 -12.56 3.11 12.06
C PHE A 139 -13.12 4.29 11.26
N HIS A 140 -12.74 4.42 9.98
CA HIS A 140 -13.31 5.46 9.12
C HIS A 140 -14.80 5.23 8.92
N THR A 141 -15.24 4.03 8.54
CA THR A 141 -16.65 3.74 8.30
C THR A 141 -17.54 4.01 9.52
N TRP A 142 -17.10 3.66 10.74
CA TRP A 142 -17.89 3.89 11.95
C TRP A 142 -17.96 5.35 12.40
N ASN A 143 -16.98 6.17 12.03
CA ASN A 143 -16.96 7.59 12.40
C ASN A 143 -17.58 8.50 11.34
N VAL A 144 -18.00 7.96 10.19
CA VAL A 144 -18.63 8.73 9.10
C VAL A 144 -19.98 9.34 9.53
N ASP A 145 -20.74 8.71 10.42
CA ASP A 145 -22.02 9.23 10.91
C ASP A 145 -21.87 10.31 12.02
N THR A 146 -20.75 10.31 12.75
CA THR A 146 -20.47 11.29 13.82
C THR A 146 -19.64 12.47 13.35
N LEU A 147 -18.88 12.30 12.27
CA LEU A 147 -18.08 13.34 11.63
C LEU A 147 -18.63 13.52 10.22
N LYS A 148 -19.61 14.41 10.08
CA LYS A 148 -20.06 14.94 8.77
C LYS A 148 -18.83 15.06 7.87
N PHE A 149 -18.93 14.49 6.67
CA PHE A 149 -18.03 14.62 5.52
C PHE A 149 -17.77 16.11 5.16
N GLN A 150 -17.21 16.89 6.08
CA GLN A 150 -16.50 18.10 5.75
C GLN A 150 -15.21 17.63 5.09
N HIS A 151 -14.96 18.14 3.88
CA HIS A 151 -13.74 18.01 3.09
C HIS A 151 -12.44 18.44 3.81
N GLU A 152 -12.47 18.60 5.13
CA GLU A 152 -11.37 19.04 6.00
C GLU A 152 -10.86 17.92 6.92
N PHE A 153 -11.20 16.65 6.66
CA PHE A 153 -10.52 15.55 7.34
C PHE A 153 -9.04 15.61 6.97
N ASN A 154 -8.19 16.01 7.94
CA ASN A 154 -6.73 16.13 7.86
C ASN A 154 -6.15 15.31 6.69
N GLU A 155 -5.60 15.95 5.65
CA GLU A 155 -5.09 15.29 4.44
C GLU A 155 -4.08 14.17 4.74
N ILE A 156 -3.43 14.25 5.91
CA ILE A 156 -2.49 13.26 6.47
C ILE A 156 -3.20 11.94 6.87
N LEU A 157 -4.42 12.02 7.42
CA LEU A 157 -5.23 10.87 7.85
C LEU A 157 -6.21 10.41 6.77
N ASN A 158 -6.07 10.91 5.53
CA ASN A 158 -6.83 10.40 4.41
C ASN A 158 -6.54 8.89 4.22
N PRO A 159 -7.57 8.03 4.06
CA PRO A 159 -7.40 6.59 3.85
C PRO A 159 -6.40 6.22 2.75
N TYR A 160 -6.32 7.02 1.68
CA TYR A 160 -5.37 6.78 0.60
C TYR A 160 -3.92 7.09 1.01
N THR A 161 -3.71 8.16 1.77
CA THR A 161 -2.40 8.51 2.34
C THR A 161 -1.94 7.42 3.29
N LEU A 162 -2.83 7.00 4.20
CA LEU A 162 -2.56 5.90 5.13
C LEU A 162 -2.24 4.60 4.39
N TRP A 163 -2.98 4.29 3.32
CA TRP A 163 -2.71 3.13 2.49
C TRP A 163 -1.30 3.17 1.89
N GLN A 164 -0.91 4.28 1.26
CA GLN A 164 0.42 4.41 0.67
C GLN A 164 1.52 4.30 1.72
N VAL A 165 1.36 4.95 2.88
CA VAL A 165 2.34 4.91 3.96
C VAL A 165 2.51 3.50 4.52
N ILE A 166 1.40 2.81 4.82
CA ILE A 166 1.43 1.44 5.36
C ILE A 166 2.06 0.49 4.35
N MET A 167 1.63 0.54 3.09
CA MET A 167 2.15 -0.35 2.06
C MET A 167 3.63 -0.06 1.75
N ALA A 168 4.04 1.21 1.71
CA ALA A 168 5.43 1.58 1.50
C ALA A 168 6.31 1.07 2.64
N LEU A 169 5.90 1.26 3.89
CA LEU A 169 6.59 0.75 5.06
C LEU A 169 6.72 -0.78 5.00
N ALA A 170 5.61 -1.48 4.73
CA ALA A 170 5.58 -2.92 4.64
C ALA A 170 6.53 -3.45 3.57
N ILE A 171 6.49 -2.89 2.36
CA ILE A 171 7.40 -3.27 1.27
C ILE A 171 8.85 -3.00 1.68
N GLN A 172 9.17 -1.85 2.26
CA GLN A 172 10.55 -1.57 2.68
C GLN A 172 11.05 -2.57 3.73
N LEU A 173 10.20 -2.95 4.70
CA LEU A 173 10.53 -4.00 5.67
C LEU A 173 10.86 -5.33 4.97
N LEU A 174 10.10 -5.70 3.93
CA LEU A 174 10.34 -6.92 3.15
C LEU A 174 11.61 -6.85 2.30
N VAL A 175 11.81 -5.74 1.58
CA VAL A 175 12.97 -5.55 0.70
C VAL A 175 14.26 -5.51 1.53
N ARG A 176 14.25 -4.83 2.67
CA ARG A 176 15.44 -4.63 3.54
C ARG A 176 15.55 -5.65 4.65
N GLN A 177 14.74 -6.69 4.62
CA GLN A 177 14.71 -7.76 5.61
C GLN A 177 16.11 -8.30 5.96
N GLN A 178 16.94 -8.51 4.95
CA GLN A 178 18.30 -9.03 5.11
C GLN A 178 19.23 -8.12 5.94
N TYR A 179 18.93 -6.83 6.07
CA TYR A 179 19.66 -5.91 6.95
C TYR A 179 19.09 -5.88 8.36
N LEU A 180 17.77 -6.07 8.51
CA LEU A 180 17.11 -6.16 9.82
C LEU A 180 17.54 -7.40 10.62
N PHE A 181 17.81 -8.50 9.93
CA PHE A 181 18.19 -9.77 10.55
C PHE A 181 19.68 -10.12 10.39
N LYS A 182 20.51 -9.20 9.87
CA LYS A 182 21.98 -9.32 9.92
C LYS A 182 22.49 -8.86 11.29
N GLN A 183 22.18 -9.65 12.29
CA GLN A 183 22.82 -9.69 13.60
C GLN A 183 23.00 -11.15 14.02
N LYS A 184 23.65 -11.94 13.16
CA LYS A 184 24.40 -13.15 13.52
C LYS A 184 25.54 -13.29 12.53
#